data_AF-A0A9R0TNE9-F1
#
_entry.id   AF-A0A9R0TNE9-F1
#
_cell.length_a   1.000
_cell.length_b   1.000
_cell.length_c   1.000
_cell.angle_alpha   90.00
_cell.angle_beta   90.00
_cell.angle_gamma   90.00
#
_symmetry.space_group_name_H-M   'P 1'
#
loop_
_entity.id
_entity.type
_entity.pdbx_description
1 polymer ?
#
loop_
_entity_poly.entity_id
_entity_poly.type
_entity_poly.pdbx_seq_one_letter_code
_entity_poly.pdbx_strand_id
1 'polypeptide(L)'
;MLPSFSIASLFAVPGGGVIQGTASEAVLVVLLAARDRTLKKHGKKSLEKLVVYASDQTHSALQKACQIAGIFPENFRVVKADCSKNYAVAPEAVTEAISIDLSSGLIPFFICATVSNKPCFLRVQTSLN
;
A
#
# COMPACT_ATOMS: atom_id res chain seq x y z
N MET A 1 -13.08 41.02 -11.57
CA MET A 1 -13.14 39.76 -12.36
C MET A 1 -11.86 39.00 -12.05
N LEU A 2 -11.85 38.19 -10.98
CA LEU A 2 -10.67 37.44 -10.55
C LEU A 2 -10.64 36.08 -11.26
N PRO A 3 -9.49 35.62 -11.78
CA PRO A 3 -9.42 34.32 -12.43
C PRO A 3 -9.46 33.22 -11.36
N SER A 4 -10.41 32.30 -11.54
CA SER A 4 -10.54 31.06 -10.76
C SER A 4 -9.33 30.15 -11.02
N PHE A 5 -8.42 30.08 -10.06
CA PHE A 5 -7.33 29.10 -10.04
C PHE A 5 -7.91 27.68 -9.88
N SER A 6 -7.83 26.87 -10.93
CA SER A 6 -8.18 25.45 -10.90
C SER A 6 -7.00 24.61 -10.41
N ILE A 7 -7.18 23.95 -9.27
CA ILE A 7 -6.23 23.06 -8.56
C ILE A 7 -6.03 21.69 -9.27
N ALA A 8 -6.50 21.51 -10.51
CA ALA A 8 -6.78 20.19 -11.07
C ALA A 8 -5.59 19.42 -11.72
N SER A 9 -4.34 19.91 -11.67
CA SER A 9 -3.28 19.29 -12.49
C SER A 9 -1.98 18.95 -11.74
N LEU A 10 -2.04 17.95 -10.85
CA LEU A 10 -0.83 17.33 -10.29
C LEU A 10 -0.72 15.81 -10.52
N PHE A 11 -1.77 15.13 -10.99
CA PHE A 11 -1.72 13.71 -11.36
C PHE A 11 -2.50 13.47 -12.66
N ALA A 12 -1.80 13.41 -13.78
CA ALA A 12 -2.36 13.21 -15.12
C ALA A 12 -2.75 11.74 -15.36
N VAL A 13 -3.75 11.25 -14.63
CA VAL A 13 -4.40 9.95 -14.85
C VAL A 13 -5.92 10.17 -14.75
N PRO A 14 -6.77 9.65 -15.65
CA PRO A 14 -8.23 9.73 -15.46
C PRO A 14 -8.60 9.00 -14.17
N GLY A 15 -8.86 9.76 -13.11
CA GLY A 15 -9.13 9.27 -11.77
C GLY A 15 -10.19 10.09 -11.06
N GLY A 16 -10.61 9.61 -9.89
CA GLY A 16 -11.57 10.28 -9.00
C GLY A 16 -11.08 10.23 -7.55
N GLY A 17 -11.67 11.07 -6.69
CA GLY A 17 -11.35 11.14 -5.27
C GLY A 17 -12.61 11.06 -4.41
N VAL A 18 -12.45 10.57 -3.19
CA VAL A 18 -13.52 10.53 -2.17
C VAL A 18 -12.96 11.10 -0.87
N ILE A 19 -13.75 11.93 -0.18
CA ILE A 19 -13.41 12.44 1.15
C ILE A 19 -13.82 11.37 2.16
N GLN A 20 -12.84 10.86 2.91
CA GLN A 20 -13.04 9.87 3.97
C GLN A 20 -12.95 10.56 5.33
N GLY A 21 -13.61 9.99 6.34
CA GLY A 21 -13.57 10.53 7.71
C GLY A 21 -12.18 10.37 8.32
N THR A 22 -11.50 9.27 8.00
CA THR A 22 -10.15 8.99 8.50
C THR A 22 -9.22 8.42 7.42
N ALA A 23 -7.90 8.59 7.61
CA ALA A 23 -6.88 7.95 6.78
C ALA A 23 -6.92 6.42 6.87
N SER A 24 -7.32 5.87 8.01
CA SER A 24 -7.45 4.42 8.22
C SER A 24 -8.53 3.80 7.34
N GLU A 25 -9.68 4.47 7.20
CA GLU A 25 -10.77 4.05 6.30
C GLU A 25 -10.32 4.11 4.85
N ALA A 26 -9.65 5.19 4.45
CA ALA A 26 -9.11 5.32 3.09
C ALA A 26 -8.17 4.16 2.75
N VAL A 27 -7.27 3.79 3.67
CA VAL A 27 -6.34 2.66 3.49
C VAL A 27 -7.11 1.34 3.37
N LEU A 28 -8.12 1.12 4.21
CA LEU A 28 -8.94 -0.10 4.15
C LEU A 28 -9.68 -0.23 2.81
N VAL A 29 -10.31 0.85 2.33
CA VAL A 29 -11.02 0.87 1.04
C VAL A 29 -10.07 0.52 -0.10
N VAL A 30 -8.89 1.13 -0.11
CA VAL A 30 -7.91 0.92 -1.17
C VAL A 30 -7.29 -0.48 -1.10
N LEU A 31 -7.07 -1.02 0.10
CA LEU A 31 -6.61 -2.40 0.32
C LEU A 31 -7.65 -3.42 -0.19
N LEU A 32 -8.93 -3.22 0.14
CA LEU A 32 -10.02 -4.06 -0.34
C LEU A 32 -10.16 -4.01 -1.86
N ALA A 33 -10.04 -2.82 -2.46
CA ALA A 33 -10.06 -2.67 -3.91
C ALA A 33 -8.91 -3.42 -4.60
N ALA A 34 -7.69 -3.33 -4.06
CA ALA A 34 -6.53 -4.05 -4.58
C ALA A 34 -6.68 -5.58 -4.41
N ARG A 35 -7.19 -6.01 -3.25
CA ARG A 35 -7.49 -7.42 -2.96
C ARG A 35 -8.49 -7.98 -3.97
N ASP A 36 -9.64 -7.31 -4.13
CA ASP A 36 -10.72 -7.79 -5.00
C ASP A 36 -10.28 -7.80 -6.48
N ARG A 37 -9.48 -6.83 -6.91
CA ARG A 37 -8.86 -6.84 -8.24
C ARG A 37 -7.95 -8.06 -8.43
N THR A 38 -7.16 -8.39 -7.42
CA THR A 38 -6.22 -9.53 -7.48
C THR A 38 -6.94 -10.87 -7.44
N LEU A 39 -7.98 -10.99 -6.61
CA LEU A 39 -8.84 -12.19 -6.54
C LEU A 39 -9.66 -12.40 -7.81
N LYS A 40 -10.07 -11.34 -8.51
CA LYS A 40 -10.68 -11.46 -9.85
C LYS A 40 -9.72 -12.05 -10.89
N LYS A 41 -8.42 -11.74 -10.78
CA LYS A 41 -7.39 -12.23 -11.72
C LYS A 41 -6.91 -13.65 -11.41
N HIS A 42 -6.72 -13.99 -10.14
CA HIS A 42 -6.11 -15.27 -9.73
C HIS A 42 -7.12 -16.27 -9.12
N GLY A 43 -8.35 -15.83 -8.84
CA GLY A 43 -9.39 -16.63 -8.21
C GLY A 43 -9.49 -16.41 -6.69
N LYS A 44 -10.67 -16.69 -6.12
CA LYS A 44 -10.95 -16.48 -4.68
C LYS A 44 -10.07 -17.32 -3.74
N LYS A 45 -9.56 -18.46 -4.21
CA LYS A 45 -8.67 -19.35 -3.43
C LYS A 45 -7.28 -18.75 -3.21
N SER A 46 -6.88 -17.75 -4.00
CA SER A 46 -5.56 -17.11 -3.89
C SER A 46 -5.43 -16.13 -2.73
N LEU A 47 -6.47 -15.95 -1.91
CA LEU A 47 -6.48 -15.03 -0.77
C LEU A 47 -5.36 -15.37 0.23
N GLU A 48 -5.11 -16.66 0.46
CA GLU A 48 -4.03 -17.16 1.32
C GLU A 48 -2.62 -16.84 0.82
N LYS A 49 -2.47 -16.49 -0.46
CA LYS A 49 -1.19 -16.18 -1.09
C LYS A 49 -0.92 -14.69 -1.19
N LEU A 50 -1.86 -13.84 -0.79
CA LEU A 50 -1.77 -12.40 -0.92
C LEU A 50 -0.80 -11.82 0.11
N VAL A 51 0.21 -11.07 -0.37
CA VAL A 51 1.24 -10.45 0.45
C VAL A 51 1.15 -8.93 0.41
N VAL A 52 1.24 -8.32 1.59
CA VAL A 52 1.24 -6.86 1.81
C VAL A 52 2.62 -6.44 2.31
N TYR A 53 3.17 -5.38 1.73
CA TYR A 53 4.44 -4.78 2.17
C TYR A 53 4.21 -3.42 2.82
N ALA A 54 4.87 -3.18 3.94
CA ALA A 54 4.83 -1.93 4.67
C ALA A 54 6.20 -1.60 5.26
N SER A 55 6.46 -0.31 5.50
CA SER A 55 7.63 0.12 6.28
C SER A 55 7.41 -0.15 7.78
N ASP A 56 8.48 -0.37 8.54
CA ASP A 56 8.44 -0.37 10.02
C ASP A 56 7.96 0.95 10.65
N GLN A 57 7.99 2.06 9.91
CA GLN A 57 7.46 3.36 10.33
C GLN A 57 5.95 3.52 10.04
N THR A 58 5.30 2.51 9.47
CA THR A 58 3.90 2.60 9.06
C THR A 58 2.97 2.57 10.27
N HIS A 59 1.97 3.45 10.29
CA HIS A 59 0.99 3.51 11.38
C HIS A 59 0.27 2.16 11.55
N SER A 60 0.02 1.77 12.81
CA SER A 60 -0.66 0.52 13.18
C SER A 60 -2.05 0.34 12.54
N ALA A 61 -2.65 1.41 12.02
CA ALA A 61 -3.87 1.36 11.22
C ALA A 61 -3.76 0.42 10.01
N LEU A 62 -2.60 0.34 9.35
CA LEU A 62 -2.43 -0.55 8.20
C LEU A 62 -2.49 -2.03 8.62
N GLN A 63 -1.83 -2.38 9.72
CA GLN A 63 -1.86 -3.75 10.25
C GLN A 63 -3.30 -4.16 10.62
N LYS A 64 -4.05 -3.26 11.28
CA LYS A 64 -5.47 -3.48 11.59
C LYS A 64 -6.30 -3.62 10.31
N ALA A 65 -6.08 -2.79 9.29
CA ALA A 65 -6.77 -2.88 8.02
C ALA A 65 -6.49 -4.22 7.31
N CYS A 66 -5.26 -4.74 7.38
CA CYS A 66 -4.90 -6.05 6.83
C CYS A 66 -5.65 -7.18 7.54
N GLN A 67 -5.74 -7.14 8.87
CA GLN A 67 -6.51 -8.10 9.65
C GLN A 67 -8.00 -8.07 9.29
N ILE A 68 -8.59 -6.88 9.19
CA ILE A 68 -10.01 -6.70 8.80
C ILE A 68 -10.25 -7.17 7.35
N ALA A 69 -9.29 -6.95 6.45
CA ALA A 69 -9.37 -7.38 5.06
C ALA A 69 -9.18 -8.90 4.87
N GLY A 70 -8.85 -9.63 5.94
CA GLY A 70 -8.64 -11.08 5.92
C GLY A 70 -7.27 -11.51 5.43
N ILE A 71 -6.28 -10.61 5.43
CA ILE A 71 -4.89 -10.96 5.07
C ILE A 71 -4.26 -11.72 6.24
N PHE A 72 -3.58 -12.83 5.91
CA PHE A 72 -2.90 -13.63 6.91
C PHE A 72 -1.73 -12.85 7.53
N PRO A 73 -1.56 -12.87 8.86
CA PRO A 73 -0.49 -12.13 9.54
C PRO A 73 0.92 -12.49 9.06
N GLU A 74 1.13 -13.74 8.65
CA GLU A 74 2.39 -14.24 8.08
C GLU A 74 2.75 -13.63 6.71
N ASN A 75 1.74 -13.15 5.98
CA ASN A 75 1.90 -12.49 4.69
C ASN A 75 1.98 -10.96 4.81
N PHE A 76 2.09 -10.43 6.03
CA PHE A 76 2.37 -9.01 6.27
C PHE A 76 3.88 -8.80 6.42
N ARG A 77 4.51 -8.25 5.39
CA ARG A 77 5.96 -8.02 5.35
C ARG A 77 6.29 -6.61 5.80
N VAL A 78 7.07 -6.51 6.87
CA VAL A 78 7.62 -5.25 7.36
C VAL A 78 9.03 -5.08 6.84
N VAL A 79 9.24 -4.10 5.98
CA VAL A 79 10.56 -3.72 5.46
C VAL A 79 11.13 -2.64 6.38
N LYS A 80 12.33 -2.91 6.91
CA LYS A 80 13.02 -1.96 7.80
C LYS A 80 13.41 -0.70 7.05
N ALA A 81 13.08 0.44 7.62
CA ALA A 81 13.56 1.72 7.14
C ALA A 81 14.99 1.96 7.67
N ASP A 82 15.81 2.64 6.87
CA ASP A 82 17.18 2.96 7.28
C ASP A 82 17.22 4.32 7.98
N CYS A 83 17.61 4.34 9.26
CA CYS A 83 17.79 5.57 10.04
C CYS A 83 18.81 6.52 9.42
N SER A 84 19.82 6.00 8.71
CA SER A 84 20.85 6.83 8.06
C SER A 84 20.36 7.54 6.80
N LYS A 85 19.25 7.07 6.21
CA LYS A 85 18.64 7.61 4.99
C LYS A 85 17.28 8.25 5.27
N ASN A 86 17.17 9.02 6.36
CA ASN A 86 15.93 9.71 6.76
C ASN A 86 14.71 8.78 6.94
N TYR A 87 14.92 7.55 7.43
CA TYR A 87 13.87 6.54 7.54
C TYR A 87 13.20 6.19 6.20
N ALA A 88 13.93 6.36 5.09
CA ALA A 88 13.49 5.84 3.81
C ALA A 88 13.62 4.32 3.79
N VAL A 89 12.62 3.66 3.19
CA VAL A 89 12.74 2.26 2.82
C VAL A 89 13.62 2.16 1.57
N ALA A 90 14.67 1.34 1.63
CA ALA A 90 15.52 1.08 0.47
C ALA A 90 14.72 0.35 -0.63
N PRO A 91 14.62 0.88 -1.86
CA PRO A 91 13.87 0.23 -2.94
C PRO A 91 14.45 -1.15 -3.27
N GLU A 92 15.74 -1.36 -3.04
CA GLU A 92 16.41 -2.65 -3.23
C GLU A 92 15.86 -3.70 -2.25
N ALA A 93 15.68 -3.35 -0.97
CA ALA A 93 15.17 -4.26 0.05
C ALA A 93 13.70 -4.67 -0.22
N VAL A 94 12.89 -3.74 -0.74
CA VAL A 94 11.52 -4.05 -1.17
C VAL A 94 11.53 -4.99 -2.37
N THR A 95 12.39 -4.71 -3.35
CA THR A 95 12.49 -5.52 -4.56
C THR A 95 12.95 -6.94 -4.25
N GLU A 96 13.94 -7.10 -3.38
CA GLU A 96 14.40 -8.40 -2.89
C GLU A 96 13.30 -9.17 -2.16
N ALA A 97 12.57 -8.52 -1.25
CA ALA A 97 11.45 -9.14 -0.55
C ALA A 97 10.36 -9.62 -1.52
N ILE A 98 10.02 -8.80 -2.53
CA ILE A 98 9.09 -9.16 -3.59
C ILE A 98 9.61 -10.36 -4.41
N SER A 99 10.89 -10.38 -4.78
CA SER A 99 11.50 -11.49 -5.53
C SER A 99 11.44 -12.81 -4.75
N ILE A 100 11.73 -12.77 -3.44
CA ILE A 100 11.66 -13.95 -2.58
C ILE A 100 10.23 -14.48 -2.48
N ASP A 101 9.25 -13.61 -2.25
CA ASP A 101 7.85 -14.02 -2.12
C ASP A 101 7.30 -14.53 -3.46
N LEU A 102 7.68 -13.92 -4.60
CA LEU A 102 7.34 -14.44 -5.93
C LEU A 102 7.93 -15.83 -6.18
N SER A 103 9.19 -16.06 -5.80
CA SER A 103 9.83 -17.38 -5.93
C SER A 103 9.18 -18.45 -5.05
N SER A 104 8.58 -18.04 -3.93
CA SER A 104 7.82 -18.90 -3.02
C SER A 104 6.38 -19.16 -3.50
N GLY A 105 5.99 -18.64 -4.66
CA GLY A 105 4.63 -18.80 -5.19
C GLY A 105 3.58 -17.92 -4.50
N LEU A 106 3.99 -16.91 -3.75
CA LEU A 106 3.12 -15.89 -3.17
C LEU A 106 2.80 -14.79 -4.19
N ILE A 107 1.76 -14.02 -3.90
CA ILE A 107 1.22 -12.99 -4.79
C ILE A 107 1.35 -11.63 -4.09
N PRO A 108 2.42 -10.88 -4.37
CA PRO A 108 2.54 -9.49 -3.93
C PRO A 108 1.46 -8.65 -4.61
N PHE A 109 0.58 -8.00 -3.82
CA PHE A 109 -0.54 -7.24 -4.38
C PHE A 109 -0.65 -5.79 -3.89
N PHE A 110 0.00 -5.46 -2.78
CA PHE A 110 -0.12 -4.15 -2.16
C PHE A 110 1.16 -3.73 -1.46
N ILE A 111 1.56 -2.48 -1.69
CA ILE A 111 2.64 -1.83 -0.96
C ILE A 111 2.16 -0.50 -0.38
N CYS A 112 2.43 -0.30 0.91
CA CYS A 112 2.20 0.96 1.59
C CYS A 112 3.52 1.71 1.74
N ALA A 113 3.70 2.76 0.94
CA ALA A 113 4.82 3.68 1.09
C ALA A 113 4.39 4.82 2.01
N THR A 114 5.09 5.03 3.12
CA THR A 114 4.83 6.17 4.00
C THR A 114 5.76 7.32 3.60
N VAL A 115 5.22 8.44 3.14
CA VAL A 115 6.00 9.61 2.67
C VAL A 115 5.80 10.77 3.63
N SER A 116 6.66 10.90 4.64
CA SER A 116 6.66 12.07 5.51
C SER A 116 8.00 12.35 6.19
N ASN A 117 8.23 13.63 6.52
CA ASN A 117 9.32 14.10 7.39
C ASN A 117 9.07 13.80 8.89
N LYS A 118 7.98 13.09 9.21
CA LYS A 118 7.59 12.55 10.52
C LYS A 118 6.89 11.20 10.29
N PRO A 119 6.89 10.28 11.26
CA PRO A 119 6.25 8.97 11.11
C PRO A 119 4.71 9.12 11.06
N CYS A 120 4.12 9.49 9.91
CA CYS A 120 2.70 9.34 9.54
C CYS A 120 2.30 10.16 8.30
N PHE A 121 2.50 9.63 7.09
CA PHE A 121 1.64 9.97 5.95
C PHE A 121 1.67 8.84 4.92
N LEU A 122 0.53 8.20 4.70
CA LEU A 122 0.42 7.03 3.84
C LEU A 122 0.24 7.48 2.38
N ARG A 123 1.14 7.05 1.50
CA ARG A 123 0.92 7.02 0.06
C ARG A 123 0.65 5.58 -0.34
N VAL A 124 -0.61 5.32 -0.70
CA VAL A 124 -1.05 3.98 -1.11
C VAL A 124 -0.88 3.83 -2.62
N GLN A 125 -0.11 2.83 -3.05
CA GLN A 125 0.02 2.48 -4.46
C GLN A 125 -0.60 1.08 -4.68
N THR A 126 -1.62 1.02 -5.54
CA THR A 126 -2.40 -0.20 -5.84
C THR A 126 -1.97 -0.94 -7.09
N SER A 127 -0.77 -0.65 -7.62
CA SER A 127 -0.26 -1.30 -8.82
C SER A 127 1.27 -1.35 -8.77
N LEU A 128 1.82 -2.55 -8.61
CA LEU A 128 3.19 -2.89 -9.01
C LEU A 128 3.13 -3.23 -10.51
N ASN A 129 3.13 -2.21 -11.37
CA ASN A 129 3.33 -2.35 -12.82
C ASN A 129 4.54 -1.51 -13.21
#